data_AF-A0A7J4HEY4-F1
#
_entry.id   AF-A0A7J4HEY4-F1
#
_cell.length_a   1.000
_cell.length_b   1.000
_cell.length_c   1.000
_cell.angle_alpha   90.00
_cell.angle_beta   90.00
_cell.angle_gamma   90.00
#
_symmetry.space_group_name_H-M   'P 1'
#
loop_
_entity.id
_entity.type
_entity.pdbx_description
1 polymer ?
#
loop_
_entity_poly.entity_id
_entity_poly.type
_entity_poly.pdbx_seq_one_letter_code
_entity_poly.pdbx_strand_id
1 'polypeptide(L)'
;MRLWPLKHLHIPGATPFASRPTCNQYLNGMLLITSAMGRIQVSSSSGIDMSLHGGEWRIHASAVDESKVIAEALSWLSGGESEIIVHKENSTLGAPMQTISVKMKGKQALLSLGMLEKESLRIILENGLDERIDDDKFLHIRLSLGRLVQGIGVLSMNKDDPVAKGKFKLEVYSGQEPIDVAEKLLGLLIDE
;
A
#
# COMPACT_ATOMS: atom_id res chain seq x y z
N MET A 1 15.75 -17.81 -51.25
CA MET A 1 16.09 -16.94 -52.39
C MET A 1 15.31 -17.42 -53.61
N ARG A 2 14.18 -16.77 -53.95
CA ARG A 2 13.54 -16.66 -55.27
C ARG A 2 12.24 -15.86 -55.11
N LEU A 3 12.09 -14.88 -56.00
CA LEU A 3 11.08 -13.82 -56.06
C LEU A 3 9.75 -14.27 -56.69
N TRP A 4 8.76 -13.36 -56.56
CA TRP A 4 7.68 -12.94 -57.50
C TRP A 4 6.22 -13.29 -57.12
N PRO A 5 5.16 -12.60 -57.62
CA PRO A 5 4.89 -11.16 -57.83
C PRO A 5 3.70 -10.58 -57.03
N LEU A 6 3.75 -9.25 -56.86
CA LEU A 6 2.58 -8.36 -56.81
C LEU A 6 1.76 -8.43 -58.11
N LYS A 7 0.44 -8.53 -57.98
CA LYS A 7 -0.51 -8.18 -59.04
C LYS A 7 -1.37 -7.00 -58.56
N HIS A 8 -1.23 -5.88 -59.27
CA HIS A 8 -2.20 -4.79 -59.26
C HIS A 8 -3.36 -5.15 -60.19
N LEU A 9 -4.59 -4.95 -59.71
CA LEU A 9 -5.74 -4.65 -60.57
C LEU A 9 -6.47 -3.45 -59.98
N HIS A 10 -6.51 -2.38 -60.77
CA HIS A 10 -7.35 -1.19 -60.67
C HIS A 10 -8.51 -1.44 -61.68
N ILE A 11 -9.77 -0.99 -61.59
CA ILE A 11 -10.39 0.34 -61.38
C ILE A 11 -11.95 0.11 -61.22
N PRO A 12 -12.87 1.11 -61.29
CA PRO A 12 -13.32 2.16 -60.35
C PRO A 12 -14.81 2.03 -59.91
N GLY A 13 -15.26 2.85 -58.95
CA GLY A 13 -16.69 3.11 -58.71
C GLY A 13 -16.94 4.10 -57.57
N ALA A 14 -17.17 5.37 -57.93
CA ALA A 14 -17.59 6.55 -57.15
C ALA A 14 -18.77 6.31 -56.17
N THR A 15 -19.11 7.07 -55.12
CA THR A 15 -18.71 8.31 -54.36
C THR A 15 -19.73 8.42 -53.16
N PRO A 16 -19.97 9.55 -52.45
CA PRO A 16 -19.17 10.29 -51.45
C PRO A 16 -19.95 10.56 -50.11
N PHE A 17 -19.44 11.49 -49.27
CA PHE A 17 -19.98 12.11 -48.04
C PHE A 17 -19.70 11.35 -46.71
N ALA A 18 -19.19 11.97 -45.64
CA ALA A 18 -19.13 13.38 -45.27
C ALA A 18 -17.89 13.71 -44.41
N SER A 19 -17.38 14.93 -44.57
CA SER A 19 -16.31 15.53 -43.77
C SER A 19 -16.83 16.09 -42.43
N ARG A 20 -15.93 16.13 -41.44
CA ARG A 20 -16.09 16.68 -40.08
C ARG A 20 -16.52 18.17 -40.06
N PRO A 21 -17.10 18.62 -38.93
CA PRO A 21 -16.77 19.92 -38.38
C PRO A 21 -16.19 19.84 -36.96
N THR A 22 -15.19 20.70 -36.71
CA THR A 22 -14.59 21.04 -35.42
C THR A 22 -15.52 21.96 -34.63
N CYS A 23 -15.84 21.62 -33.38
CA CYS A 23 -16.73 22.42 -32.54
C CYS A 23 -15.94 23.52 -31.80
N ASN A 24 -15.79 24.66 -32.46
CA ASN A 24 -15.48 25.93 -31.81
C ASN A 24 -16.46 26.97 -32.35
N GLN A 25 -17.63 27.09 -31.73
CA GLN A 25 -18.56 28.22 -31.78
C GLN A 25 -19.85 27.79 -31.08
N TYR A 26 -20.16 28.38 -29.93
CA TYR A 26 -21.45 28.98 -29.60
C TYR A 26 -21.26 29.80 -28.32
N LEU A 27 -20.59 30.94 -28.49
CA LEU A 27 -20.74 32.09 -27.60
C LEU A 27 -22.02 32.82 -28.03
N ASN A 28 -22.87 33.11 -27.04
CA ASN A 28 -24.00 34.06 -27.02
C ASN A 28 -25.38 33.44 -26.76
N GLY A 29 -25.58 33.02 -25.50
CA GLY A 29 -26.88 33.02 -24.84
C GLY A 29 -26.74 33.88 -23.58
N MET A 30 -27.34 35.06 -23.60
CA MET A 30 -27.13 36.18 -22.69
C MET A 30 -28.11 36.14 -21.51
N LEU A 31 -27.56 36.40 -20.32
CA LEU A 31 -28.14 37.04 -19.12
C LEU A 31 -29.09 36.28 -18.15
N LEU A 32 -28.70 36.46 -16.87
CA LEU A 32 -29.46 36.52 -15.62
C LEU A 32 -30.04 35.22 -15.08
N ILE A 33 -29.37 34.62 -14.06
CA ILE A 33 -30.00 34.37 -12.74
C ILE A 33 -28.91 34.30 -11.63
N THR A 34 -28.96 35.28 -10.73
CA THR A 34 -28.64 35.26 -9.28
C THR A 34 -27.36 34.59 -8.76
N SER A 35 -26.56 35.43 -8.10
CA SER A 35 -25.72 35.10 -6.94
C SER A 35 -26.41 34.13 -5.98
N ALA A 36 -25.99 32.87 -6.01
CA ALA A 36 -26.02 32.01 -4.85
C ALA A 36 -24.56 31.77 -4.46
N MET A 37 -24.13 32.38 -3.35
CA MET A 37 -22.95 31.94 -2.63
C MET A 37 -23.19 30.47 -2.27
N GLY A 38 -22.70 29.58 -3.13
CA GLY A 38 -22.59 28.16 -2.84
C GLY A 38 -21.64 28.02 -1.66
N ARG A 39 -22.24 28.02 -0.46
CA ARG A 39 -21.63 27.55 0.77
C ARG A 39 -20.80 26.33 0.40
N ILE A 40 -19.48 26.39 0.58
CA ILE A 40 -18.68 25.17 0.67
C ILE A 40 -19.29 24.44 1.86
N GLN A 41 -20.19 23.49 1.58
CA GLN A 41 -20.51 22.48 2.57
C GLN A 41 -19.26 21.64 2.62
N VAL A 42 -18.40 21.95 3.59
CA VAL A 42 -17.48 20.95 4.13
C VAL A 42 -18.40 19.82 4.52
N SER A 43 -18.46 18.78 3.69
CA SER A 43 -18.97 17.50 4.10
C SER A 43 -18.03 17.06 5.21
N SER A 44 -18.34 17.45 6.44
CA SER A 44 -17.81 16.82 7.62
C SER A 44 -18.35 15.41 7.58
N SER A 45 -17.67 14.54 6.84
CA SER A 45 -17.81 13.11 7.00
C SER A 45 -17.35 12.83 8.42
N SER A 46 -18.30 12.78 9.35
CA SER A 46 -18.15 12.08 10.61
C SER A 46 -18.12 10.57 10.37
N GLY A 47 -17.40 10.14 9.32
CA GLY A 47 -16.96 8.78 9.13
C GLY A 47 -15.65 8.68 9.87
N ILE A 48 -15.56 7.69 10.74
CA ILE A 48 -14.39 7.46 11.58
C ILE A 48 -13.16 7.41 10.67
N ASP A 49 -12.33 8.45 10.73
CA ASP A 49 -11.08 8.57 9.99
C ASP A 49 -10.04 7.69 10.69
N MET A 50 -10.25 6.38 10.63
CA MET A 50 -9.34 5.36 11.19
C MET A 50 -8.40 4.90 10.10
N SER A 51 -7.50 5.80 9.72
CA SER A 51 -6.51 5.55 8.70
C SER A 51 -5.11 5.46 9.32
N LEU A 52 -4.20 4.83 8.59
CA LEU A 52 -2.78 4.91 8.89
C LEU A 52 -2.20 6.05 8.07
N HIS A 53 -1.23 6.80 8.59
CA HIS A 53 -0.47 7.72 7.74
C HIS A 53 0.38 6.93 6.71
N GLY A 54 0.84 5.75 7.12
CA GLY A 54 1.64 4.86 6.31
C GLY A 54 2.28 3.76 7.15
N GLY A 55 3.06 2.92 6.50
CA GLY A 55 3.77 1.83 7.14
C GLY A 55 5.08 1.48 6.46
N GLU A 56 5.94 0.77 7.17
CA GLU A 56 7.18 0.21 6.64
C GLU A 56 7.36 -1.22 7.15
N TRP A 57 7.73 -2.12 6.26
CA TRP A 57 8.31 -3.41 6.63
C TRP A 57 9.81 -3.39 6.36
N ARG A 58 10.59 -3.95 7.28
CA ARG A 58 12.05 -4.05 7.18
C ARG A 58 12.54 -5.42 7.65
N ILE A 59 13.39 -6.04 6.84
CA ILE A 59 14.04 -7.32 7.11
C ILE A 59 15.54 -7.14 6.98
N HIS A 60 16.29 -7.69 7.93
CA HIS A 60 17.74 -7.85 7.80
C HIS A 60 18.02 -9.26 7.30
N ALA A 61 18.65 -9.36 6.14
CA ALA A 61 19.06 -10.60 5.52
C ALA A 61 20.59 -10.73 5.61
N SER A 62 21.05 -11.90 6.02
CA SER A 62 22.46 -12.27 6.04
C SER A 62 22.96 -12.62 4.63
N ALA A 63 24.27 -12.87 4.51
CA ALA A 63 24.86 -13.32 3.26
C ALA A 63 24.38 -14.71 2.78
N VAL A 64 23.78 -15.53 3.66
CA VAL A 64 23.28 -16.88 3.33
C VAL A 64 21.79 -16.91 2.99
N ASP A 65 21.08 -15.79 3.19
CA ASP A 65 19.64 -15.71 2.93
C ASP A 65 19.35 -15.43 1.45
N GLU A 66 18.32 -16.07 0.91
CA GLU A 66 17.86 -15.82 -0.46
C GLU A 66 17.05 -14.52 -0.54
N SER A 67 17.73 -13.44 -0.92
CA SER A 67 17.16 -12.08 -0.93
C SER A 67 15.97 -11.95 -1.88
N LYS A 68 15.92 -12.73 -2.98
CA LYS A 68 14.79 -12.69 -3.92
C LYS A 68 13.51 -13.20 -3.29
N VAL A 69 13.57 -14.33 -2.59
CA VAL A 69 12.43 -14.92 -1.89
C VAL A 69 11.91 -13.97 -0.81
N ILE A 70 12.81 -13.30 -0.09
CA ILE A 70 12.42 -12.29 0.91
C ILE A 70 11.74 -11.08 0.24
N ALA A 71 12.27 -10.59 -0.88
CA ALA A 71 11.67 -9.47 -1.61
C ALA A 71 10.29 -9.81 -2.18
N GLU A 72 10.11 -11.02 -2.72
CA GLU A 72 8.81 -11.52 -3.19
C GLU A 72 7.80 -11.62 -2.04
N ALA A 73 8.22 -12.11 -0.87
CA ALA A 73 7.37 -12.19 0.31
C ALA A 73 6.94 -10.79 0.81
N LEU A 74 7.83 -9.79 0.80
CA LEU A 74 7.48 -8.40 1.12
C LEU A 74 6.57 -7.77 0.07
N SER A 75 6.77 -8.09 -1.21
CA SER A 75 5.89 -7.66 -2.29
C SER A 75 4.48 -8.19 -2.07
N TRP A 76 4.33 -9.50 -1.78
CA TRP A 76 3.05 -10.10 -1.41
C TRP A 76 2.41 -9.42 -0.19
N LEU A 77 3.18 -9.22 0.88
CA LEU A 77 2.70 -8.61 2.13
C LEU A 77 2.24 -7.16 1.95
N SER A 78 2.82 -6.43 1.01
CA SER A 78 2.48 -5.03 0.72
C SER A 78 1.46 -4.86 -0.42
N GLY A 79 0.91 -5.96 -0.95
CA GLY A 79 -0.07 -5.93 -2.04
C GLY A 79 0.52 -5.74 -3.45
N GLY A 80 1.84 -5.87 -3.61
CA GLY A 80 2.52 -5.96 -4.91
C GLY A 80 2.78 -4.66 -5.66
N GLU A 81 2.20 -3.54 -5.22
CA GLU A 81 2.32 -2.24 -5.89
C GLU A 81 3.45 -1.35 -5.33
N SER A 82 4.00 -1.71 -4.18
CA SER A 82 5.02 -0.91 -3.50
C SER A 82 6.44 -1.26 -3.96
N GLU A 83 7.29 -0.25 -4.04
CA GLU A 83 8.70 -0.44 -4.41
C GLU A 83 9.47 -1.12 -3.26
N ILE A 84 10.13 -2.25 -3.58
CA ILE A 84 11.03 -2.95 -2.67
C ILE A 84 12.43 -2.36 -2.80
N ILE A 85 12.99 -1.88 -1.70
CA ILE A 85 14.33 -1.31 -1.61
C ILE A 85 15.26 -2.34 -0.98
N VAL A 86 16.38 -2.63 -1.65
CA VAL A 86 17.45 -3.51 -1.14
C VAL A 86 18.71 -2.69 -0.93
N HIS A 87 19.16 -2.57 0.32
CA HIS A 87 20.36 -1.85 0.71
C HIS A 87 21.40 -2.83 1.26
N LYS A 88 22.61 -2.84 0.68
CA LYS A 88 23.72 -3.66 1.18
C LYS A 88 24.49 -2.89 2.24
N GLU A 89 24.79 -3.54 3.35
CA GLU A 89 25.49 -2.95 4.48
C GLU A 89 26.34 -3.99 5.21
N ASN A 90 27.02 -3.57 6.27
CA ASN A 90 27.69 -4.48 7.18
C ASN A 90 26.93 -4.51 8.50
N SER A 91 26.82 -5.69 9.10
CA SER A 91 26.34 -5.83 10.47
C SER A 91 27.28 -5.14 11.47
N THR A 92 26.83 -5.00 12.72
CA THR A 92 27.63 -4.42 13.81
C THR A 92 28.99 -5.11 14.00
N LEU A 93 29.10 -6.40 13.67
CA LEU A 93 30.33 -7.18 13.77
C LEU A 93 31.08 -7.29 12.43
N GLY A 94 30.69 -6.51 11.41
CA GLY A 94 31.38 -6.43 10.12
C GLY A 94 30.98 -7.50 9.10
N ALA A 95 30.15 -8.48 9.47
CA ALA A 95 29.65 -9.46 8.51
C ALA A 95 28.75 -8.79 7.45
N PRO A 96 28.86 -9.15 6.16
CA PRO A 96 27.99 -8.62 5.11
C PRO A 96 26.51 -8.89 5.41
N MET A 97 25.69 -7.87 5.23
CA MET A 97 24.26 -7.89 5.52
C MET A 97 23.51 -7.09 4.46
N GLN A 98 22.21 -7.34 4.33
CA GLN A 98 21.34 -6.54 3.50
C GLN A 98 20.10 -6.15 4.31
N THR A 99 19.64 -4.92 4.12
CA THR A 99 18.33 -4.49 4.57
C THR A 99 17.41 -4.46 3.37
N ILE A 100 16.34 -5.24 3.44
CA ILE A 100 15.26 -5.26 2.46
C ILE A 100 14.06 -4.58 3.11
N SER A 101 13.52 -3.55 2.48
CA SER A 101 12.40 -2.79 3.03
C SER A 101 11.39 -2.38 1.99
N VAL A 102 10.17 -2.11 2.45
CA VAL A 102 9.08 -1.57 1.65
C VAL A 102 8.35 -0.51 2.46
N LYS A 103 8.11 0.65 1.84
CA LYS A 103 7.34 1.74 2.42
C LYS A 103 5.98 1.83 1.75
N MET A 104 4.95 2.02 2.54
CA MET A 104 3.55 2.00 2.12
C MET A 104 2.85 3.27 2.56
N LYS A 105 1.93 3.75 1.72
CA LYS A 105 0.99 4.81 2.08
C LYS A 105 -0.15 4.24 2.95
N GLY A 106 -0.94 5.10 3.57
CA GLY A 106 -2.01 4.70 4.50
C GLY A 106 -2.89 3.54 4.07
N LYS A 107 -3.48 3.62 2.88
CA LYS A 107 -4.34 2.55 2.34
C LYS A 107 -3.60 1.21 2.15
N GLN A 108 -2.39 1.26 1.60
CA GLN A 108 -1.57 0.06 1.40
C GLN A 108 -1.11 -0.53 2.73
N ALA A 109 -0.78 0.33 3.70
CA ALA A 109 -0.40 -0.09 5.04
C ALA A 109 -1.56 -0.80 5.76
N LEU A 110 -2.78 -0.31 5.58
CA LEU A 110 -3.99 -0.95 6.11
C LEU A 110 -4.22 -2.33 5.47
N LEU A 111 -4.16 -2.41 4.13
CA LEU A 111 -4.26 -3.68 3.42
C LEU A 111 -3.19 -4.67 3.87
N SER A 112 -1.95 -4.19 4.05
CA SER A 112 -0.83 -5.01 4.53
C SER A 112 -1.05 -5.55 5.94
N LEU A 113 -1.64 -4.76 6.86
CA LEU A 113 -2.06 -5.26 8.17
C LEU A 113 -3.18 -6.31 8.05
N GLY A 114 -4.11 -6.14 7.11
CA GLY A 114 -5.16 -7.11 6.82
C GLY A 114 -4.65 -8.44 6.24
N MET A 115 -3.42 -8.50 5.74
CA MET A 115 -2.78 -9.75 5.28
C MET A 115 -2.31 -10.65 6.43
N LEU A 116 -2.30 -10.16 7.68
CA LEU A 116 -1.93 -10.95 8.84
C LEU A 116 -3.03 -11.95 9.19
N GLU A 117 -2.67 -13.08 9.78
CA GLU A 117 -3.67 -13.99 10.31
C GLU A 117 -4.47 -13.32 11.43
N LYS A 118 -5.80 -13.47 11.39
CA LYS A 118 -6.71 -12.92 12.41
C LYS A 118 -6.31 -13.31 13.83
N GLU A 119 -5.79 -14.53 13.99
CA GLU A 119 -5.29 -15.01 15.28
C GLU A 119 -4.07 -14.21 15.75
N SER A 120 -3.17 -13.84 14.84
CA SER A 120 -2.04 -12.95 15.18
C SER A 120 -2.52 -11.57 15.60
N LEU A 121 -3.57 -11.03 14.97
CA LEU A 121 -4.16 -9.75 15.36
C LEU A 121 -4.82 -9.82 16.74
N ARG A 122 -5.55 -10.90 17.06
CA ARG A 122 -6.12 -11.14 18.40
C ARG A 122 -5.04 -11.24 19.46
N ILE A 123 -3.98 -12.00 19.20
CA ILE A 123 -2.84 -12.13 20.13
C ILE A 123 -2.17 -10.78 20.39
N ILE A 124 -2.13 -9.87 19.40
CA ILE A 124 -1.62 -8.51 19.61
C ILE A 124 -2.53 -7.74 20.59
N LEU A 125 -3.84 -7.82 20.43
CA LEU A 125 -4.81 -7.17 21.32
C LEU A 125 -4.78 -7.75 22.75
N GLU A 126 -4.77 -9.08 22.87
CA GLU A 126 -4.81 -9.78 24.16
C GLU A 126 -3.54 -9.54 24.99
N ASN A 127 -2.38 -9.44 24.35
CA ASN A 127 -1.11 -9.16 25.04
C ASN A 127 -0.92 -7.67 25.36
N GLY A 128 -1.82 -6.80 24.94
CA GLY A 128 -1.73 -5.35 25.11
C GLY A 128 -0.87 -4.64 24.06
N LEU A 129 -1.11 -3.33 23.94
CA LEU A 129 -0.49 -2.46 22.94
C LEU A 129 0.55 -1.50 23.53
N ASP A 130 0.63 -1.37 24.86
CA ASP A 130 1.51 -0.41 25.54
C ASP A 130 2.99 -0.57 25.16
N GLU A 131 3.47 -1.82 25.02
CA GLU A 131 4.86 -2.09 24.63
C GLU A 131 5.06 -2.05 23.09
N ARG A 132 3.97 -1.99 22.33
CA ARG A 132 3.98 -2.02 20.86
C ARG A 132 3.77 -0.66 20.25
N ILE A 133 3.29 0.32 20.99
CA ILE A 133 3.12 1.70 20.53
C ILE A 133 4.20 2.55 21.16
N ASP A 134 4.95 3.28 20.33
CA ASP A 134 5.94 4.24 20.84
C ASP A 134 5.35 5.66 21.01
N ASP A 135 6.13 6.54 21.62
CA ASP A 135 5.76 7.95 21.85
C ASP A 135 5.49 8.72 20.53
N ASP A 136 6.08 8.24 19.42
CA ASP A 136 5.89 8.79 18.07
C ASP A 136 4.64 8.23 17.38
N LYS A 137 3.81 7.46 18.10
CA LYS A 137 2.54 6.87 17.66
C LYS A 137 2.72 5.84 16.55
N PHE A 138 3.83 5.12 16.55
CA PHE A 138 4.02 3.96 15.69
C PHE A 138 3.64 2.68 16.41
N LEU A 139 2.78 1.89 15.76
CA LEU A 139 2.55 0.50 16.11
C LEU A 139 3.66 -0.38 15.53
N HIS A 140 4.33 -1.14 16.40
CA HIS A 140 5.42 -2.05 16.07
C HIS A 140 4.94 -3.50 16.05
N ILE A 141 5.16 -4.18 14.92
CA ILE A 141 4.79 -5.58 14.72
C ILE A 141 6.02 -6.37 14.27
N ARG A 142 6.15 -7.62 14.74
CA ARG A 142 7.21 -8.53 14.31
C ARG A 142 6.57 -9.80 13.77
N LEU A 143 6.77 -10.07 12.48
CA LEU A 143 6.29 -11.30 11.84
C LEU A 143 7.41 -12.32 11.73
N SER A 144 7.08 -13.60 11.84
CA SER A 144 8.01 -14.69 11.56
C SER A 144 8.41 -14.67 10.10
N LEU A 145 9.71 -14.48 9.81
CA LEU A 145 10.20 -14.46 8.43
C LEU A 145 9.98 -15.81 7.74
N GLY A 146 10.20 -16.91 8.46
CA GLY A 146 10.01 -18.26 7.92
C GLY A 146 8.58 -18.57 7.49
N ARG A 147 7.58 -18.02 8.20
CA ARG A 147 6.16 -18.10 7.80
C ARG A 147 5.84 -17.13 6.68
N LEU A 148 6.42 -15.93 6.72
CA LEU A 148 6.20 -14.89 5.73
C LEU A 148 6.62 -15.33 4.32
N VAL A 149 7.79 -15.98 4.18
CA VAL A 149 8.26 -16.51 2.88
C VAL A 149 7.41 -17.67 2.35
N GLN A 150 6.51 -18.22 3.17
CA GLN A 150 5.50 -19.20 2.77
C GLN A 150 4.16 -18.55 2.41
N GLY A 151 4.08 -17.21 2.43
CA GLY A 151 2.85 -16.47 2.17
C GLY A 151 1.88 -16.44 3.36
N ILE A 152 2.40 -16.49 4.60
CA ILE A 152 1.57 -16.47 5.81
C ILE A 152 2.08 -15.39 6.77
N GLY A 153 1.24 -14.39 7.06
CA GLY A 153 1.55 -13.27 7.96
C GLY A 153 1.28 -13.60 9.43
N VAL A 154 2.22 -14.29 10.10
CA VAL A 154 2.08 -14.71 11.51
C VAL A 154 3.00 -13.91 12.43
N LEU A 155 2.50 -13.52 13.61
CA LEU A 155 3.29 -12.90 14.66
C LEU A 155 4.44 -13.81 15.11
N SER A 156 5.62 -13.24 15.31
CA SER A 156 6.77 -13.96 15.86
C SER A 156 6.62 -14.15 17.37
N MET A 157 6.69 -15.41 17.82
CA MET A 157 6.63 -15.75 19.25
C MET A 157 8.02 -15.79 19.90
N ASN A 158 9.05 -16.14 19.14
CA ASN A 158 10.43 -16.20 19.63
C ASN A 158 11.16 -14.90 19.35
N LYS A 159 12.04 -14.50 20.28
CA LYS A 159 12.82 -13.26 20.18
C LYS A 159 13.98 -13.36 19.18
N ASP A 160 14.54 -14.56 19.04
CA ASP A 160 15.75 -14.84 18.27
C ASP A 160 15.48 -15.27 16.83
N ASP A 161 14.21 -15.55 16.49
CA ASP A 161 13.85 -15.92 15.12
C ASP A 161 14.06 -14.74 14.16
N PRO A 162 14.44 -15.01 12.90
CA PRO A 162 14.43 -14.00 11.85
C PRO A 162 13.02 -13.44 11.69
N VAL A 163 12.92 -12.10 11.64
CA VAL A 163 11.63 -11.39 11.62
C VAL A 163 11.55 -10.34 10.52
N ALA A 164 10.34 -10.12 10.03
CA ALA A 164 9.98 -8.85 9.39
C ALA A 164 9.50 -7.87 10.46
N LYS A 165 10.16 -6.71 10.54
CA LYS A 165 9.84 -5.63 11.47
C LYS A 165 8.90 -4.65 10.78
N GLY A 166 7.68 -4.52 11.28
CA GLY A 166 6.65 -3.61 10.80
C GLY A 166 6.56 -2.39 11.69
N LYS A 167 6.47 -1.20 11.08
CA LYS A 167 6.18 0.07 11.75
C LYS A 167 5.02 0.75 11.06
N PHE A 168 3.95 1.03 11.79
CA PHE A 168 2.73 1.62 11.24
C PHE A 168 2.38 2.89 11.98
N LYS A 169 2.33 4.02 11.27
CA LYS A 169 2.05 5.31 11.90
C LYS A 169 0.55 5.50 12.07
N LEU A 170 0.10 5.54 13.31
CA LEU A 170 -1.29 5.75 13.68
C LEU A 170 -1.71 7.20 13.42
N GLU A 171 -2.92 7.39 12.89
CA GLU A 171 -3.54 8.70 12.76
C GLU A 171 -4.27 9.07 14.07
N VAL A 172 -3.52 9.64 15.00
CA VAL A 172 -4.04 10.04 16.32
C VAL A 172 -4.21 11.54 16.37
N TYR A 173 -5.48 11.97 16.44
CA TYR A 173 -5.86 13.37 16.56
C TYR A 173 -5.83 13.86 18.02
N SER A 174 -5.88 15.18 18.22
CA SER A 174 -5.89 15.77 19.56
C SER A 174 -7.08 15.26 20.40
N GLY A 175 -6.79 14.77 21.60
CA GLY A 175 -7.80 14.22 22.52
C GLY A 175 -8.09 12.74 22.34
N GLN A 176 -7.38 12.05 21.44
CA GLN A 176 -7.42 10.59 21.30
C GLN A 176 -6.18 9.96 21.92
N GLU A 177 -6.36 8.82 22.57
CA GLU A 177 -5.26 7.98 23.02
C GLU A 177 -4.81 7.06 21.89
N PRO A 178 -3.48 6.92 21.64
CA PRO A 178 -2.97 6.04 20.59
C PRO A 178 -3.41 4.58 20.73
N ILE A 179 -3.51 4.09 21.97
CA ILE A 179 -3.95 2.73 22.29
C ILE A 179 -5.38 2.52 21.79
N ASP A 180 -6.31 3.40 22.16
CA ASP A 180 -7.73 3.31 21.73
C ASP A 180 -7.87 3.32 20.20
N VAL A 181 -7.05 4.12 19.50
CA VAL A 181 -7.05 4.17 18.04
C VAL A 181 -6.56 2.85 17.44
N ALA A 182 -5.49 2.29 17.99
CA ALA A 182 -4.94 1.03 17.54
C ALA A 182 -5.86 -0.17 17.85
N GLU A 183 -6.50 -0.21 19.02
CA GLU A 183 -7.45 -1.26 19.38
C GLU A 183 -8.64 -1.30 18.42
N LYS A 184 -9.22 -0.14 18.12
CA LYS A 184 -10.33 -0.04 17.16
C LYS A 184 -9.89 -0.45 15.76
N LEU A 185 -8.71 -0.01 15.32
CA LEU A 185 -8.16 -0.36 14.02
C LEU A 185 -7.99 -1.87 13.86
N LEU A 186 -7.36 -2.52 14.84
CA LEU A 186 -7.13 -3.97 14.82
C LEU A 186 -8.44 -4.75 14.96
N GLY A 187 -9.40 -4.26 15.76
CA GLY A 187 -10.73 -4.84 15.88
C GLY A 187 -11.46 -4.91 14.54
N LEU A 188 -11.43 -3.82 13.75
CA LEU A 188 -12.02 -3.80 12.41
C LEU A 188 -11.43 -4.86 11.48
N LEU A 189 -10.11 -5.07 11.51
CA LEU A 189 -9.43 -6.06 10.67
C LEU A 189 -9.74 -7.52 11.07
N ILE A 190 -10.13 -7.76 12.32
CA ILE A 190 -10.51 -9.10 12.79
C ILE A 190 -11.93 -9.43 12.31
N ASP A 191 -12.81 -8.43 12.30
CA ASP A 191 -14.23 -8.56 11.97
C ASP A 191 -14.52 -8.61 10.45
N GLU A 192 -13.59 -8.15 9.60
CA GLU A 192 -13.64 -8.22 8.12
C GLU A 192 -13.45 -9.64 7.57
#